data_AF-A0A414CHC1-F1
#
_entry.id   AF-A0A414CHC1-F1
#
_cell.length_a   1.000
_cell.length_b   1.000
_cell.length_c   1.000
_cell.angle_alpha   90.00
_cell.angle_beta   90.00
_cell.angle_gamma   90.00
#
_symmetry.space_group_name_H-M   'P 1'
#
loop_
_entity.id
_entity.type
_entity.pdbx_description
1 polymer ?
#
loop_
_entity_poly.entity_id
_entity_poly.type
_entity_poly.pdbx_seq_one_letter_code
_entity_poly.pdbx_strand_id
1 'polypeptide(L)'
;MGYFKAIEQFLYYFIALHTLEKDSVERKIYTGRRLEYLTDNLLSDETKVKNINLKALTRFFGDFDNGRYYVRNKDLLASGISDETYHFILETLSDLPRLRNGYFHKHNLCNWNEVENSRNCTLLIFYLLLGGYTFSESNLKELGVVQTETDGFYQLCEYINNKFDKFPDFNIPIYYFKEECDKYDFYFAEKDDYIEYSTTGVPKYSGVYFRRADIAKYKFTKSSIPYEIWEGTLSICKEEFNIIPSGPQKMIYKNHQMFISN
;
A
#
# COMPACT_ATOMS: atom_id res chain seq x y z
N MET A 1 -22.34 -18.00 0.00
CA MET A 1 -22.65 -16.81 0.83
C MET A 1 -21.40 -15.98 1.14
N GLY A 2 -20.26 -16.60 1.47
CA GLY A 2 -19.02 -15.88 1.82
C GLY A 2 -18.46 -14.95 0.74
N TYR A 3 -18.48 -15.34 -0.54
CA TYR A 3 -17.85 -14.57 -1.61
C TYR A 3 -18.40 -13.13 -1.78
N PHE A 4 -19.69 -12.96 -2.06
CA PHE A 4 -20.29 -11.62 -2.19
C PHE A 4 -20.27 -10.83 -0.88
N LYS A 5 -20.33 -11.51 0.27
CA LYS A 5 -20.19 -10.85 1.56
C LYS A 5 -18.78 -10.30 1.78
N ALA A 6 -17.76 -11.04 1.35
CA ALA A 6 -16.38 -10.58 1.38
C ALA A 6 -16.19 -9.34 0.50
N ILE A 7 -16.81 -9.30 -0.69
CA ILE A 7 -16.80 -8.11 -1.55
C ILE A 7 -17.52 -6.94 -0.86
N GLU A 8 -18.73 -7.15 -0.31
CA GLU A 8 -19.44 -6.10 0.44
C GLU A 8 -18.60 -5.53 1.57
N GLN A 9 -17.97 -6.40 2.37
CA GLN A 9 -17.11 -5.98 3.49
C GLN A 9 -15.88 -5.23 3.00
N PHE A 10 -15.19 -5.75 1.98
CA PHE A 10 -14.03 -5.10 1.40
C PHE A 10 -14.36 -3.71 0.85
N LEU A 11 -15.42 -3.59 0.05
CA LEU A 11 -15.86 -2.31 -0.50
C LEU A 11 -16.22 -1.33 0.61
N TYR A 12 -16.92 -1.80 1.64
CA TYR A 12 -17.25 -0.96 2.80
C TYR A 12 -15.99 -0.44 3.51
N TYR A 13 -15.03 -1.33 3.82
CA TYR A 13 -13.79 -0.94 4.46
C TYR A 13 -12.97 0.01 3.60
N PHE A 14 -12.83 -0.26 2.30
CA PHE A 14 -12.14 0.63 1.37
C PHE A 14 -12.77 2.03 1.39
N ILE A 15 -14.09 2.11 1.23
CA ILE A 15 -14.82 3.40 1.22
C ILE A 15 -14.64 4.14 2.55
N ALA A 16 -14.63 3.43 3.67
CA ALA A 16 -14.43 4.01 5.00
C ALA A 16 -13.04 4.64 5.21
N LEU A 17 -12.06 4.39 4.32
CA LEU A 17 -10.77 5.07 4.34
C LEU A 17 -10.82 6.46 3.69
N HIS A 18 -11.90 6.79 2.99
CA HIS A 18 -12.02 7.96 2.13
C HIS A 18 -13.15 8.90 2.57
N THR A 19 -13.38 8.98 3.89
CA THR A 19 -14.26 9.98 4.50
C THR A 19 -13.65 11.37 4.37
N LEU A 20 -14.51 12.38 4.39
CA LEU A 20 -14.10 13.79 4.32
C LEU A 20 -13.03 14.12 5.36
N GLU A 21 -13.16 13.58 6.58
CA GLU A 21 -12.21 13.78 7.67
C GLU A 21 -10.82 13.16 7.41
N LYS A 22 -10.75 12.09 6.61
CA LYS A 22 -9.51 11.34 6.36
C LYS A 22 -8.67 11.86 5.22
N ASP A 23 -9.29 12.28 4.12
CA ASP A 23 -8.56 12.74 2.94
C ASP A 23 -8.99 14.12 2.41
N SER A 24 -9.89 14.81 3.12
CA SER A 24 -10.34 16.18 2.79
C SER A 24 -11.03 16.32 1.43
N VAL A 25 -11.50 15.22 0.82
CA VAL A 25 -12.24 15.25 -0.45
C VAL A 25 -13.72 14.98 -0.20
N GLU A 26 -14.58 15.87 -0.72
CA GLU A 26 -16.04 15.70 -0.62
C GLU A 26 -16.53 14.55 -1.49
N ARG A 27 -16.80 13.40 -0.87
CA ARG A 27 -17.45 12.26 -1.52
C ARG A 27 -18.85 12.05 -0.97
N LYS A 28 -19.68 11.36 -1.75
CA LYS A 28 -21.06 11.02 -1.35
C LYS A 28 -21.33 9.53 -1.49
N ILE A 29 -22.13 8.97 -0.59
CA ILE A 29 -22.57 7.58 -0.64
C ILE A 29 -24.10 7.48 -0.51
N TYR A 30 -24.68 6.44 -1.09
CA TYR A 30 -26.09 6.17 -0.96
C TYR A 30 -26.41 5.49 0.38
N THR A 31 -27.33 6.06 1.14
CA THR A 31 -27.93 5.49 2.37
C THR A 31 -29.39 5.16 2.05
N GLY A 32 -29.62 3.96 1.52
CA GLY A 32 -30.92 3.59 0.96
C GLY A 32 -31.22 4.39 -0.32
N ARG A 33 -32.12 5.38 -0.25
CA ARG A 33 -32.50 6.23 -1.40
C ARG A 33 -31.85 7.60 -1.41
N ARG A 34 -31.22 8.02 -0.32
CA ARG A 34 -30.61 9.34 -0.19
C ARG A 34 -29.14 9.27 -0.56
N LEU A 35 -28.64 10.32 -1.18
CA LEU A 35 -27.21 10.52 -1.43
C LEU A 35 -26.68 11.50 -0.40
N GLU A 36 -25.77 11.08 0.45
CA GLU A 36 -25.28 11.83 1.60
C GLU A 36 -23.76 11.96 1.58
N TYR A 37 -23.20 12.99 2.22
CA TYR A 37 -21.75 13.16 2.34
C TYR A 37 -21.14 12.01 3.13
N LEU A 38 -20.06 11.45 2.61
CA LEU A 38 -19.30 10.40 3.24
C LEU A 38 -18.41 11.02 4.33
N THR A 39 -18.86 10.90 5.57
CA THR A 39 -18.17 11.40 6.77
C THR A 39 -18.05 10.33 7.82
N ASP A 40 -17.11 10.46 8.74
CA ASP A 40 -16.97 9.56 9.89
C ASP A 40 -18.26 9.50 10.72
N ASN A 41 -18.96 10.64 10.87
CA ASN A 41 -20.25 10.70 11.56
C ASN A 41 -21.37 9.93 10.82
N LEU A 42 -21.35 9.89 9.48
CA LEU A 42 -22.30 9.06 8.74
C LEU A 42 -22.02 7.57 8.97
N LEU A 43 -20.75 7.19 9.04
CA LEU A 43 -20.32 5.80 9.24
C LEU A 43 -20.47 5.33 10.70
N SER A 44 -20.63 6.23 11.67
CA SER A 44 -20.95 5.89 13.05
C SER A 44 -22.46 5.77 13.31
N ASP A 45 -23.32 6.30 12.42
CA ASP A 45 -24.77 6.18 12.52
C ASP A 45 -25.24 4.81 12.00
N GLU A 46 -25.49 3.87 12.92
CA GLU A 46 -25.99 2.52 12.60
C GLU A 46 -27.28 2.52 11.77
N THR A 47 -28.13 3.55 11.94
CA THR A 47 -29.39 3.65 11.19
C THR A 47 -29.17 4.00 9.72
N LYS A 48 -28.06 4.68 9.41
CA LYS A 48 -27.62 5.01 8.04
C LYS A 48 -26.84 3.83 7.45
N VAL A 49 -25.86 3.32 8.19
CA VAL A 49 -24.96 2.25 7.76
C VAL A 49 -25.71 0.99 7.36
N LYS A 50 -26.76 0.60 8.11
CA LYS A 50 -27.58 -0.58 7.76
C LYS A 50 -28.25 -0.48 6.37
N ASN A 51 -28.39 0.73 5.83
CA ASN A 51 -28.98 0.98 4.52
C ASN A 51 -27.94 1.09 3.39
N ILE A 52 -26.65 1.00 3.70
CA ILE A 52 -25.57 0.94 2.72
C ILE A 52 -25.46 -0.51 2.23
N ASN A 53 -26.18 -0.82 1.16
CA ASN A 53 -26.17 -2.15 0.54
C ASN A 53 -25.11 -2.25 -0.58
N LEU A 54 -24.91 -3.45 -1.14
CA LEU A 54 -23.95 -3.68 -2.22
C LEU A 54 -24.11 -2.73 -3.41
N LYS A 55 -25.35 -2.38 -3.79
CA LYS A 55 -25.60 -1.43 -4.88
C LYS A 55 -25.15 -0.02 -4.51
N ALA A 56 -25.29 0.39 -3.26
CA ALA A 56 -24.75 1.67 -2.79
C ALA A 56 -23.22 1.68 -2.80
N LEU A 57 -22.59 0.57 -2.39
CA LEU A 57 -21.14 0.40 -2.37
C LEU A 57 -20.55 0.43 -3.78
N THR A 58 -21.12 -0.29 -4.75
CA THR A 58 -20.62 -0.28 -6.13
C THR A 58 -20.83 1.10 -6.79
N ARG A 59 -21.97 1.76 -6.50
CA ARG A 59 -22.27 3.12 -6.98
C ARG A 59 -21.39 4.23 -6.42
N PHE A 60 -20.58 3.94 -5.40
CA PHE A 60 -19.58 4.88 -4.93
C PHE A 60 -18.56 5.17 -6.04
N PHE A 61 -18.12 4.13 -6.75
CA PHE A 61 -17.12 4.24 -7.82
C PHE A 61 -17.69 4.80 -9.13
N GLY A 62 -19.00 4.65 -9.33
CA GLY A 62 -19.71 5.12 -10.52
C GLY A 62 -20.91 4.23 -10.81
N ASP A 63 -21.67 4.54 -11.85
CA ASP A 63 -22.84 3.75 -12.24
C ASP A 63 -22.79 3.49 -13.75
N PHE A 64 -23.11 2.27 -14.14
CA PHE A 64 -23.35 1.90 -15.53
C PHE A 64 -24.79 1.43 -15.65
N ASP A 65 -25.63 2.24 -16.32
CA ASP A 65 -27.04 1.96 -16.49
C ASP A 65 -27.50 2.26 -17.92
N ASN A 66 -28.09 1.27 -18.58
CA ASN A 66 -28.62 1.36 -19.95
C ASN A 66 -27.62 1.97 -20.96
N GLY A 67 -26.35 1.55 -20.89
CA GLY A 67 -25.28 2.06 -21.77
C GLY A 67 -24.82 3.48 -21.46
N ARG A 68 -25.34 4.11 -20.40
CA ARG A 68 -24.87 5.40 -19.88
C ARG A 68 -23.93 5.17 -18.72
N TYR A 69 -22.87 5.97 -18.75
CA TYR A 69 -21.74 5.84 -17.87
C TYR A 69 -21.62 7.09 -16.98
N TYR A 70 -21.65 6.87 -15.67
CA TYR A 70 -21.60 7.92 -14.66
C TYR A 70 -20.32 7.77 -13.82
N VAL A 71 -19.34 8.61 -14.11
CA VAL A 71 -18.05 8.67 -13.42
C VAL A 71 -18.21 9.22 -12.00
N ARG A 72 -17.58 8.58 -11.02
CA ARG A 72 -17.44 9.10 -9.64
C ARG A 72 -16.09 8.69 -9.06
N ASN A 73 -15.52 9.52 -8.19
CA ASN A 73 -14.34 9.20 -7.39
C ASN A 73 -13.16 8.61 -8.18
N LYS A 74 -12.94 9.12 -9.41
CA LYS A 74 -11.88 8.66 -10.32
C LYS A 74 -10.49 9.01 -9.79
N ASP A 75 -10.41 10.00 -8.91
CA ASP A 75 -9.21 10.39 -8.15
C ASP A 75 -8.62 9.24 -7.31
N LEU A 76 -9.42 8.22 -6.98
CA LEU A 76 -8.96 7.06 -6.22
C LEU A 76 -8.21 6.03 -7.07
N LEU A 77 -8.25 6.13 -8.41
CA LEU A 77 -7.60 5.17 -9.30
C LEU A 77 -6.08 5.24 -9.22
N ALA A 78 -5.43 4.08 -9.37
CA ALA A 78 -4.00 3.98 -9.52
C ALA A 78 -3.49 4.75 -10.75
N SER A 79 -2.31 5.35 -10.62
CA SER A 79 -1.65 6.01 -11.74
C SER A 79 -1.43 5.04 -12.90
N GLY A 80 -1.80 5.45 -14.11
CA GLY A 80 -1.67 4.63 -15.32
C GLY A 80 -2.89 3.77 -15.66
N ILE A 81 -3.94 3.77 -14.83
CA ILE A 81 -5.21 3.12 -15.19
C ILE A 81 -5.91 3.95 -16.26
N SER A 82 -6.18 3.31 -17.40
CA SER A 82 -6.86 3.95 -18.53
C SER A 82 -8.37 4.09 -18.31
N ASP A 83 -9.00 4.96 -19.09
CA ASP A 83 -10.44 5.18 -19.05
C ASP A 83 -11.23 3.93 -19.45
N GLU A 84 -10.68 3.14 -20.39
CA GLU A 84 -11.25 1.85 -20.80
C GLU A 84 -11.18 0.83 -19.66
N THR A 85 -10.08 0.81 -18.91
CA THR A 85 -9.94 -0.08 -17.74
C THR A 85 -10.92 0.32 -16.65
N TYR A 86 -11.05 1.62 -16.37
CA TYR A 86 -12.02 2.12 -15.41
C TYR A 86 -13.47 1.84 -15.85
N HIS A 87 -13.76 1.95 -17.16
CA HIS A 87 -15.05 1.57 -17.71
C HIS A 87 -15.39 0.10 -17.45
N PHE A 88 -14.44 -0.80 -17.70
CA PHE A 88 -14.59 -2.23 -17.44
C PHE A 88 -14.80 -2.52 -15.94
N ILE A 89 -14.11 -1.80 -15.06
CA ILE A 89 -14.34 -1.88 -13.60
C ILE A 89 -15.79 -1.52 -13.27
N LEU A 90 -16.31 -0.41 -13.80
CA LEU A 90 -17.67 0.04 -13.51
C LEU A 90 -18.76 -0.88 -14.09
N GLU A 91 -18.55 -1.42 -15.29
CA GLU A 91 -19.44 -2.43 -15.86
C GLU A 91 -19.48 -3.67 -14.94
N THR A 92 -18.32 -4.18 -14.55
CA THR A 92 -18.19 -5.35 -13.66
C THR A 92 -18.87 -5.12 -12.30
N LEU A 93 -18.65 -3.95 -11.68
CA LEU A 93 -19.24 -3.59 -10.39
C LEU A 93 -20.76 -3.35 -10.48
N SER A 94 -21.25 -2.79 -11.60
CA SER A 94 -22.68 -2.52 -11.80
C SER A 94 -23.50 -3.81 -11.97
N ASP A 95 -22.89 -4.85 -12.54
CA ASP A 95 -23.51 -6.16 -12.72
C ASP A 95 -23.54 -7.02 -11.45
N LEU A 96 -22.72 -6.67 -10.46
CA LEU A 96 -22.54 -7.44 -9.24
C LEU A 96 -23.84 -7.69 -8.43
N PRO A 97 -24.73 -6.71 -8.22
CA PRO A 97 -26.01 -6.95 -7.54
C PRO A 97 -26.91 -7.93 -8.29
N ARG A 98 -26.90 -7.89 -9.63
CA ARG A 98 -27.66 -8.81 -10.50
C ARG A 98 -27.12 -10.23 -10.36
N LEU A 99 -25.80 -10.38 -10.46
CA LEU A 99 -25.09 -11.66 -10.29
C LEU A 99 -25.41 -12.27 -8.92
N ARG A 100 -25.24 -11.49 -7.83
CA ARG A 100 -25.59 -11.92 -6.47
C ARG A 100 -27.02 -12.48 -6.41
N ASN A 101 -28.00 -11.74 -6.93
CA ASN A 101 -29.40 -12.17 -6.90
C ASN A 101 -29.64 -13.44 -7.75
N GLY A 102 -29.00 -13.56 -8.91
CA GLY A 102 -29.06 -14.74 -9.78
C GLY A 102 -28.49 -15.98 -9.11
N TYR A 103 -27.33 -15.88 -8.46
CA TYR A 103 -26.70 -17.01 -7.79
C TYR A 103 -27.47 -17.49 -6.55
N PHE A 104 -28.14 -16.59 -5.84
CA PHE A 104 -28.96 -16.94 -4.66
C PHE A 104 -30.41 -17.31 -4.99
N HIS A 105 -30.79 -17.44 -6.26
CA HIS A 105 -32.08 -18.04 -6.61
C HIS A 105 -32.11 -19.51 -6.17
N LYS A 106 -33.22 -19.92 -5.54
CA LYS A 106 -33.42 -21.27 -4.95
C LYS A 106 -33.08 -22.46 -5.88
N HIS A 107 -33.16 -22.26 -7.18
CA HIS A 107 -32.86 -23.28 -8.19
C HIS A 107 -31.37 -23.43 -8.50
N ASN A 108 -30.54 -22.46 -8.12
CA ASN A 108 -29.12 -22.39 -8.45
C ASN A 108 -28.21 -22.81 -7.29
N LEU A 109 -28.77 -23.01 -6.09
CA LEU A 109 -28.01 -23.29 -4.86
C LEU A 109 -27.17 -24.57 -4.90
N CYS A 110 -27.54 -25.54 -5.74
CA CYS A 110 -26.82 -26.82 -5.90
C CYS A 110 -26.04 -26.92 -7.22
N ASN A 111 -25.97 -25.85 -8.02
CA ASN A 111 -25.28 -25.87 -9.30
C ASN A 111 -23.80 -25.51 -9.11
N TRP A 112 -22.92 -26.49 -9.29
CA TRP A 112 -21.47 -26.29 -9.13
C TRP A 112 -20.88 -25.25 -10.10
N ASN A 113 -21.40 -25.16 -11.31
CA ASN A 113 -20.97 -24.15 -12.29
C ASN A 113 -21.26 -22.72 -11.79
N GLU A 114 -22.41 -22.53 -11.12
CA GLU A 114 -22.78 -21.24 -10.53
C GLU A 114 -21.87 -20.86 -9.36
N VAL A 115 -21.44 -21.85 -8.57
CA VAL A 115 -20.46 -21.66 -7.48
C VAL A 115 -19.09 -21.25 -8.02
N GLU A 116 -18.62 -21.92 -9.07
CA GLU A 116 -17.36 -21.60 -9.72
C GLU A 116 -17.38 -20.20 -10.37
N ASN A 117 -18.46 -19.87 -11.07
CA ASN A 117 -18.66 -18.53 -11.63
C ASN A 117 -18.68 -17.44 -10.53
N SER A 118 -19.34 -17.71 -9.41
CA SER A 118 -19.35 -16.80 -8.26
C SER A 118 -17.94 -16.56 -7.70
N ARG A 119 -17.15 -17.64 -7.56
CA ARG A 119 -15.75 -17.56 -7.11
C ARG A 119 -14.90 -16.76 -8.08
N ASN A 120 -14.99 -17.06 -9.37
CA ASN A 120 -14.19 -16.40 -10.40
C ASN A 120 -14.54 -14.91 -10.52
N CYS A 121 -15.83 -14.56 -10.47
CA CYS A 121 -16.30 -13.17 -10.42
C CYS A 121 -15.75 -12.44 -9.19
N THR A 122 -15.76 -13.09 -8.03
CA THR A 122 -15.23 -12.51 -6.79
C THR A 122 -13.74 -12.26 -6.86
N LEU A 123 -12.97 -13.22 -7.37
CA LEU A 123 -11.53 -13.06 -7.59
C LEU A 123 -11.26 -11.92 -8.57
N LEU A 124 -11.97 -11.86 -9.69
CA LEU A 124 -11.85 -10.78 -10.67
C LEU A 124 -12.07 -9.41 -10.02
N ILE A 125 -13.13 -9.26 -9.22
CA ILE A 125 -13.42 -8.01 -8.52
C ILE A 125 -12.29 -7.63 -7.57
N PHE A 126 -11.77 -8.58 -6.78
CA PHE A 126 -10.62 -8.31 -5.93
C PHE A 126 -9.39 -7.88 -6.72
N TYR A 127 -9.08 -8.56 -7.84
CA TYR A 127 -7.96 -8.16 -8.71
C TYR A 127 -8.14 -6.75 -9.27
N LEU A 128 -9.33 -6.44 -9.77
CA LEU A 128 -9.65 -5.12 -10.33
C LEU A 128 -9.58 -4.01 -9.27
N LEU A 129 -10.07 -4.27 -8.06
CA LEU A 129 -10.06 -3.25 -7.01
C LEU A 129 -8.67 -3.06 -6.41
N LEU A 130 -7.95 -4.14 -6.12
CA LEU A 130 -6.60 -4.07 -5.54
C LEU A 130 -5.56 -3.55 -6.54
N GLY A 131 -5.72 -3.84 -7.83
CA GLY A 131 -4.83 -3.35 -8.88
C GLY A 131 -5.24 -1.99 -9.46
N GLY A 132 -6.53 -1.66 -9.44
CA GLY A 132 -7.08 -0.46 -10.08
C GLY A 132 -7.14 0.76 -9.17
N TYR A 133 -7.07 0.59 -7.85
CA TYR A 133 -7.21 1.70 -6.89
C TYR A 133 -5.95 1.88 -6.04
N THR A 134 -5.73 3.12 -5.61
CA THR A 134 -4.60 3.50 -4.77
C THR A 134 -4.87 3.21 -3.29
N PHE A 135 -3.81 2.81 -2.59
CA PHE A 135 -3.80 2.70 -1.14
C PHE A 135 -2.57 3.44 -0.63
N SER A 136 -2.76 4.45 0.21
CA SER A 136 -1.65 5.03 0.96
C SER A 136 -1.15 4.04 2.01
N GLU A 137 0.04 4.27 2.55
CA GLU A 137 0.56 3.45 3.66
C GLU A 137 -0.35 3.51 4.89
N SER A 138 -0.93 4.67 5.19
CA SER A 138 -1.93 4.82 6.26
C SER A 138 -3.16 3.94 6.03
N ASN A 139 -3.64 3.88 4.79
CA ASN A 139 -4.78 3.05 4.39
C ASN A 139 -4.46 1.56 4.56
N LEU A 140 -3.28 1.13 4.12
CA LEU A 140 -2.83 -0.26 4.27
C LEU A 140 -2.65 -0.65 5.75
N LYS A 141 -2.21 0.29 6.59
CA LYS A 141 -2.11 0.07 8.03
C LYS A 141 -3.49 -0.05 8.70
N GLU A 142 -4.44 0.80 8.33
CA GLU A 142 -5.81 0.73 8.85
C GLU A 142 -6.53 -0.56 8.41
N LEU A 143 -6.24 -1.04 7.19
CA LEU A 143 -6.71 -2.34 6.70
C LEU A 143 -6.00 -3.55 7.33
N GLY A 144 -4.98 -3.32 8.17
CA GLY A 144 -4.19 -4.38 8.80
C GLY A 144 -3.27 -5.14 7.83
N VAL A 145 -3.02 -4.60 6.64
CA VAL A 145 -2.13 -5.18 5.62
C VAL A 145 -0.67 -4.88 5.97
N VAL A 146 -0.38 -3.62 6.32
CA VAL A 146 0.93 -3.23 6.85
C VAL A 146 0.88 -3.43 8.36
N GLN A 147 1.45 -4.55 8.81
CA GLN A 147 1.87 -4.68 10.20
C GLN A 147 3.12 -3.81 10.32
N THR A 148 3.05 -2.69 11.05
CA THR A 148 4.27 -2.02 11.47
C THR A 148 5.06 -3.00 12.32
N GLU A 149 6.10 -3.61 11.75
CA GLU A 149 7.10 -4.29 12.56
C GLU A 149 7.65 -3.24 13.52
N THR A 150 7.36 -3.41 14.80
CA THR A 150 7.79 -2.50 15.88
C THR A 150 9.28 -2.65 16.18
N ASP A 151 9.98 -3.51 15.44
CA ASP A 151 11.39 -3.78 15.62
C ASP A 151 12.21 -2.85 14.73
N GLY A 152 12.93 -1.91 15.35
CA GLY A 152 13.76 -0.94 14.64
C GLY A 152 14.83 -1.60 13.77
N PHE A 153 15.25 -2.83 14.08
CA PHE A 153 16.16 -3.58 13.21
C PHE A 153 15.52 -3.94 11.87
N TYR A 154 14.27 -4.40 11.88
CA TYR A 154 13.57 -4.75 10.64
C TYR A 154 13.23 -3.52 9.81
N GLN A 155 12.83 -2.42 10.47
CA GLN A 155 12.62 -1.13 9.80
C GLN A 155 13.91 -0.63 9.12
N LEU A 156 15.07 -0.85 9.75
CA LEU A 156 16.36 -0.54 9.15
C LEU A 156 16.64 -1.44 7.93
N CYS A 157 16.37 -2.75 8.01
CA CYS A 157 16.54 -3.67 6.89
C CYS A 157 15.68 -3.23 5.69
N GLU A 158 14.42 -2.88 5.92
CA GLU A 158 13.52 -2.36 4.88
C GLU A 158 14.04 -1.04 4.29
N TYR A 159 14.44 -0.10 5.16
CA TYR A 159 14.98 1.20 4.75
C TYR A 159 16.18 1.07 3.80
N ILE A 160 17.17 0.27 4.19
CA ILE A 160 18.39 0.05 3.40
C ILE A 160 18.09 -0.64 2.08
N ASN A 161 17.23 -1.66 2.08
CA ASN A 161 16.81 -2.35 0.85
C ASN A 161 16.08 -1.42 -0.14
N ASN A 162 15.23 -0.53 0.35
CA ASN A 162 14.47 0.41 -0.48
C ASN A 162 15.32 1.58 -1.03
N LYS A 163 16.46 1.89 -0.40
CA LYS A 163 17.37 2.98 -0.78
C LYS A 163 18.48 2.57 -1.74
N PHE A 164 18.73 1.27 -1.91
CA PHE A 164 19.80 0.74 -2.76
C PHE A 164 19.80 1.30 -4.20
N ASP A 165 18.63 1.45 -4.82
CA ASP A 165 18.50 1.88 -6.23
C ASP A 165 18.01 3.33 -6.41
N LYS A 166 17.89 4.11 -5.34
CA LYS A 166 17.33 5.47 -5.40
C LYS A 166 18.41 6.53 -5.21
N PHE A 167 18.91 7.05 -6.32
CA PHE A 167 19.85 8.19 -6.37
C PHE A 167 19.15 9.42 -6.95
N PRO A 168 18.39 10.19 -6.15
CA PRO A 168 17.87 11.46 -6.61
C PRO A 168 19.06 12.42 -6.83
N ASP A 169 19.22 12.88 -8.07
CA ASP A 169 20.02 14.06 -8.41
C ASP A 169 21.49 14.04 -7.94
N PHE A 170 22.24 12.99 -8.29
CA PHE A 170 23.69 12.85 -7.99
C PHE A 170 24.05 12.90 -6.49
N ASN A 171 23.06 12.77 -5.60
CA ASN A 171 23.24 12.67 -4.17
C ASN A 171 23.04 11.21 -3.74
N ILE A 172 24.16 10.54 -3.50
CA ILE A 172 24.17 9.13 -3.12
C ILE A 172 24.16 9.03 -1.59
N PRO A 173 23.18 8.34 -0.98
CA PRO A 173 23.20 8.13 0.46
C PRO A 173 24.36 7.22 0.85
N ILE A 174 25.08 7.62 1.89
CA ILE A 174 26.21 6.88 2.46
C ILE A 174 26.02 6.75 3.97
N TYR A 175 26.64 5.73 4.56
CA TYR A 175 26.36 5.33 5.94
C TYR A 175 27.62 5.21 6.78
N TYR A 176 27.46 5.49 8.07
CA TYR A 176 28.52 5.46 9.08
C TYR A 176 28.01 4.78 10.34
N PHE A 177 28.88 4.09 11.07
CA PHE A 177 28.50 3.32 12.28
C PHE A 177 28.81 4.04 13.60
N LYS A 178 29.18 5.33 13.52
CA LYS A 178 29.40 6.22 14.65
C LYS A 178 29.37 7.68 14.19
N GLU A 179 29.04 8.59 15.10
CA GLU A 179 29.04 10.04 14.87
C GLU A 179 30.44 10.59 14.56
N GLU A 180 31.44 10.16 15.33
CA GLU A 180 32.84 10.56 15.15
C GLU A 180 33.58 9.56 14.24
N CYS A 181 33.23 9.57 12.96
CA CYS A 181 33.90 8.79 11.91
C CYS A 181 34.64 9.69 10.92
N ASP A 182 35.73 9.18 10.34
CA ASP A 182 36.33 9.86 9.19
C ASP A 182 35.31 9.90 8.06
N LYS A 183 35.14 11.06 7.42
CA LYS A 183 34.14 11.23 6.37
C LYS A 183 34.35 10.30 5.18
N TYR A 184 35.57 9.80 4.94
CA TYR A 184 35.90 8.84 3.90
C TYR A 184 35.73 7.37 4.31
N ASP A 185 35.49 7.09 5.60
CA ASP A 185 35.18 5.73 6.08
C ASP A 185 33.67 5.47 6.06
N PHE A 186 33.11 5.49 4.86
CA PHE A 186 31.67 5.35 4.62
C PHE A 186 31.32 4.06 3.90
N TYR A 187 30.05 3.70 4.02
CA TYR A 187 29.47 2.50 3.43
C TYR A 187 28.32 2.87 2.50
N PHE A 188 28.13 2.08 1.45
CA PHE A 188 26.94 2.12 0.61
C PHE A 188 25.89 1.13 1.12
N ALA A 189 24.62 1.43 0.91
CA ALA A 189 23.55 0.44 1.05
C ALA A 189 23.76 -0.70 0.04
N GLU A 190 23.39 -1.91 0.43
CA GLU A 190 23.41 -3.08 -0.44
C GLU A 190 22.11 -3.87 -0.22
N LYS A 191 21.58 -4.47 -1.28
CA LYS A 191 20.37 -5.29 -1.17
C LYS A 191 20.62 -6.60 -0.43
N ASP A 192 19.59 -7.06 0.26
CA ASP A 192 19.47 -8.41 0.79
C ASP A 192 19.01 -9.36 -0.33
N ASP A 193 19.91 -10.22 -0.80
CA ASP A 193 19.62 -11.21 -1.84
C ASP A 193 18.88 -12.46 -1.29
N TYR A 194 18.66 -12.53 0.02
CA TYR A 194 18.12 -13.70 0.71
C TYR A 194 16.83 -13.39 1.48
N ILE A 195 16.03 -12.43 0.99
CA ILE A 195 14.73 -12.10 1.58
C ILE A 195 13.77 -13.29 1.39
N GLU A 196 13.25 -13.81 2.50
CA GLU A 196 12.13 -14.75 2.49
C GLU A 196 10.81 -13.98 2.61
N TYR A 197 9.70 -14.56 2.16
CA TYR A 197 8.37 -13.98 2.35
C TYR A 197 7.52 -14.95 3.17
N SER A 198 6.83 -14.41 4.17
CA SER A 198 5.81 -15.15 4.91
C SER A 198 4.63 -15.50 4.01
N THR A 199 3.75 -16.39 4.49
CA THR A 199 2.51 -16.76 3.79
C THR A 199 1.56 -15.58 3.55
N THR A 200 1.75 -14.46 4.26
CA THR A 200 0.98 -13.21 4.12
C THR A 200 1.71 -12.15 3.29
N GLY A 201 2.86 -12.50 2.68
CA GLY A 201 3.63 -11.59 1.83
C GLY A 201 4.51 -10.58 2.59
N VAL A 202 4.58 -10.66 3.92
CA VAL A 202 5.48 -9.82 4.73
C VAL A 202 6.93 -10.30 4.51
N PRO A 203 7.86 -9.40 4.14
CA PRO A 203 9.26 -9.75 3.93
C PRO A 203 9.94 -10.09 5.25
N LYS A 204 10.80 -11.10 5.22
CA LYS A 204 11.63 -11.54 6.32
C LYS A 204 13.08 -11.40 5.88
N TYR A 205 13.68 -10.29 6.30
CA TYR A 205 15.07 -9.96 5.97
C TYR A 205 16.04 -10.91 6.66
N SER A 206 17.06 -11.34 5.91
CA SER A 206 18.15 -12.17 6.42
C SER A 206 19.17 -11.34 7.21
N GLY A 207 19.18 -10.02 7.01
CA GLY A 207 20.00 -9.02 7.69
C GLY A 207 20.02 -7.70 6.95
N VAL A 208 20.73 -6.71 7.49
CA VAL A 208 21.02 -5.46 6.80
C VAL A 208 22.42 -5.51 6.19
N TYR A 209 22.56 -5.03 4.97
CA TYR A 209 23.80 -5.13 4.20
C TYR A 209 24.36 -3.76 3.84
N PHE A 210 25.67 -3.64 4.04
CA PHE A 210 26.44 -2.46 3.71
C PHE A 210 27.69 -2.86 2.94
N ARG A 211 28.15 -2.03 2.02
CA ARG A 211 29.33 -2.32 1.20
C ARG A 211 30.32 -1.16 1.22
N ARG A 212 31.61 -1.46 1.38
CA ARG A 212 32.68 -0.49 1.14
C ARG A 212 33.19 -0.58 -0.30
N ALA A 213 33.84 0.51 -0.76
CA ALA A 213 34.44 0.57 -2.08
C ALA A 213 35.51 -0.51 -2.32
N ASP A 214 36.12 -1.04 -1.26
CA ASP A 214 37.09 -2.15 -1.26
C ASP A 214 36.45 -3.56 -1.35
N ILE A 215 35.22 -3.66 -1.86
CA ILE A 215 34.46 -4.88 -2.22
C ILE A 215 33.90 -5.67 -1.01
N ALA A 216 34.27 -5.35 0.23
CA ALA A 216 33.72 -6.05 1.38
C ALA A 216 32.22 -5.73 1.59
N LYS A 217 31.35 -6.76 1.41
CA LYS A 217 29.93 -6.76 1.80
C LYS A 217 29.84 -7.18 3.26
N TYR A 218 29.31 -6.29 4.10
CA TYR A 218 29.07 -6.50 5.52
C TYR A 218 27.60 -6.85 5.73
N LYS A 219 27.37 -7.95 6.44
CA LYS A 219 26.04 -8.38 6.89
C LYS A 219 25.94 -8.15 8.39
N PHE A 220 24.92 -7.44 8.82
CA PHE A 220 24.55 -7.36 10.23
C PHE A 220 23.23 -8.06 10.49
N THR A 221 23.20 -8.86 11.55
CA THR A 221 21.98 -9.44 12.11
C THR A 221 21.57 -8.61 13.33
N LYS A 222 20.37 -8.88 13.86
CA LYS A 222 19.88 -8.20 15.06
C LYS A 222 20.85 -8.29 16.26
N SER A 223 21.65 -9.36 16.35
CA SER A 223 22.63 -9.56 17.41
C SER A 223 24.00 -8.92 17.14
N SER A 224 24.31 -8.55 15.90
CA SER A 224 25.62 -8.00 15.51
C SER A 224 25.56 -6.57 14.99
N ILE A 225 24.37 -5.98 14.91
CA ILE A 225 24.17 -4.62 14.42
C ILE A 225 24.95 -3.60 15.28
N PRO A 226 25.57 -2.58 14.66
CA PRO A 226 26.19 -1.49 15.40
C PRO A 226 25.20 -0.79 16.31
N TYR A 227 25.71 -0.24 17.41
CA TYR A 227 24.89 0.47 18.39
C TYR A 227 24.18 1.69 17.79
N GLU A 228 24.82 2.35 16.82
CA GLU A 228 24.27 3.48 16.09
C GLU A 228 24.65 3.44 14.61
N ILE A 229 23.80 4.04 13.77
CA ILE A 229 24.04 4.21 12.35
C ILE A 229 23.59 5.61 11.95
N TRP A 230 24.45 6.26 11.17
CA TRP A 230 24.26 7.61 10.65
C TRP A 230 24.25 7.57 9.13
N GLU A 231 23.41 8.42 8.55
CA GLU A 231 23.32 8.70 7.13
C GLU A 231 24.03 10.03 6.83
N GLY A 232 24.79 10.02 5.74
CA GLY A 232 25.35 11.19 5.08
C GLY A 232 25.08 11.14 3.58
N THR A 233 25.71 12.04 2.85
CA THR A 233 25.50 12.20 1.41
C THR A 233 26.84 12.30 0.69
N LEU A 234 26.93 11.60 -0.43
CA LEU A 234 28.01 11.71 -1.39
C LEU A 234 27.48 12.46 -2.62
N SER A 235 27.85 13.72 -2.76
CA SER A 235 27.47 14.55 -3.91
C SER A 235 28.51 14.41 -5.03
N ILE A 236 28.07 14.11 -6.24
CA ILE A 236 28.92 14.05 -7.43
C ILE A 236 28.72 15.34 -8.25
N CYS A 237 29.67 16.28 -8.17
CA CYS A 237 29.67 17.51 -8.98
C CYS A 237 30.27 17.25 -10.37
N LYS A 238 29.68 17.83 -11.43
CA LYS A 238 30.08 17.61 -12.84
C LYS A 238 31.34 18.38 -13.27
N GLU A 239 31.73 19.42 -12.54
CA GLU A 239 32.77 20.37 -13.02
C GLU A 239 34.19 19.97 -12.59
N GLU A 240 34.34 19.21 -11.50
CA GLU A 240 35.58 18.55 -11.07
C GLU A 240 35.21 17.21 -10.42
N PHE A 241 35.89 16.11 -10.74
CA PHE A 241 35.67 14.79 -10.11
C PHE A 241 36.18 14.76 -8.65
N ASN A 242 35.79 15.74 -7.84
CA ASN A 242 36.08 15.79 -6.42
C ASN A 242 34.93 15.11 -5.67
N ILE A 243 35.14 13.85 -5.29
CA ILE A 243 34.23 13.08 -4.46
C ILE A 243 34.47 13.51 -3.01
N ILE A 244 33.56 14.33 -2.46
CA ILE A 244 33.64 14.79 -1.07
C ILE A 244 32.42 14.26 -0.32
N PRO A 245 32.59 13.22 0.52
CA PRO A 245 31.55 12.77 1.43
C PRO A 245 31.22 13.86 2.47
N SER A 246 29.95 13.99 2.83
CA SER A 246 29.53 14.96 3.85
C SER A 246 29.91 14.55 5.28
N GLY A 247 30.22 13.27 5.52
CA GLY A 247 30.37 12.72 6.87
C GLY A 247 29.02 12.31 7.47
N PRO A 248 29.00 11.85 8.73
CA PRO A 248 27.78 11.56 9.47
C PRO A 248 26.94 12.83 9.64
N GLN A 249 25.71 12.88 9.12
CA GLN A 249 24.83 14.06 9.22
C GLN A 249 23.57 13.78 10.03
N LYS A 250 22.96 12.60 9.84
CA LYS A 250 21.68 12.25 10.44
C LYS A 250 21.72 10.86 11.03
N MET A 251 21.43 10.74 12.32
CA MET A 251 21.26 9.44 12.96
C MET A 251 19.96 8.78 12.48
N ILE A 252 20.06 7.56 11.96
CA ILE A 252 18.91 6.78 11.46
C ILE A 252 18.61 5.56 12.33
N TYR A 253 19.56 5.13 13.15
CA TYR A 253 19.40 3.99 14.04
C TYR A 253 20.22 4.17 15.31
N LYS A 254 19.64 3.84 16.45
CA LYS A 254 20.34 3.76 17.74
C LYS A 254 19.64 2.80 18.68
N ASN A 255 20.40 1.92 19.33
CA ASN A 255 19.90 1.04 20.38
C ASN A 255 18.59 0.30 20.00
N HIS A 256 18.58 -0.39 18.86
CA HIS A 256 17.41 -1.13 18.34
C HIS A 256 16.19 -0.28 17.97
N GLN A 257 16.34 1.04 17.90
CA GLN A 257 15.30 1.97 17.46
C GLN A 257 15.72 2.65 16.16
N MET A 258 14.76 2.80 15.25
CA MET A 258 14.92 3.49 13.97
C MET A 258 14.40 4.92 14.12
N PHE A 259 15.11 5.87 13.52
CA PHE A 259 14.76 7.29 13.53
C PHE A 259 14.52 7.78 12.10
N ILE A 260 13.26 7.70 11.65
CA ILE A 260 12.84 8.27 10.37
C ILE A 260 12.42 9.72 10.61
N SER A 261 13.13 10.67 10.03
CA SER A 261 12.57 12.03 9.84
C SER A 261 11.72 12.02 8.59
N ASN A 262 10.46 12.43 8.72
CA ASN A 262 9.58 12.80 7.61
C ASN A 262 10.22 13.89 6.75
#